data_AF-A0A5P2UM36-F1
#
_entry.id   AF-A0A5P2UM36-F1
#
_cell.length_a   1.000
_cell.length_b   1.000
_cell.length_c   1.000
_cell.angle_alpha   90.00
_cell.angle_beta   90.00
_cell.angle_gamma   90.00
#
_symmetry.space_group_name_H-M   'P 1'
#
loop_
_entity.id
_entity.type
_entity.pdbx_description
1 polymer ?
#
loop_
_entity_poly.entity_id
_entity_poly.type
_entity_poly.pdbx_seq_one_letter_code
_entity_poly.pdbx_strand_id
1 'polypeptide(L)' 'MTAQPVWQKSSFCDEGDACVYVAATPGSLVRVADHADPAHLVLATTQAAWADFLRGVKESG' A
#
# COMPACT_ATOMS: atom_id res chain seq x y z
N MET A 1 0.29 -19.87 -11.12
CA MET A 1 -0.83 -19.04 -10.60
C MET A 1 -0.22 -18.08 -9.59
N THR A 2 -0.15 -16.79 -9.91
CA THR A 2 0.37 -15.78 -8.96
C THR A 2 -0.64 -15.62 -7.83
N ALA A 3 -0.22 -15.79 -6.58
CA ALA A 3 -1.08 -15.55 -5.43
C ALA A 3 -1.61 -14.10 -5.49
N GLN A 4 -2.93 -13.96 -5.40
CA GLN A 4 -3.58 -12.65 -5.34
C GLN A 4 -3.16 -11.93 -4.04
N PRO A 5 -2.73 -10.66 -4.12
CA PRO A 5 -2.30 -9.91 -2.95
C PRO A 5 -3.45 -9.75 -1.94
N VAL A 6 -3.15 -9.94 -0.65
CA VAL A 6 -4.11 -9.67 0.43
C VAL A 6 -4.01 -8.19 0.78
N TRP A 7 -4.98 -7.40 0.32
CA TRP A 7 -5.03 -5.96 0.54
C TRP A 7 -5.47 -5.59 1.96
N GLN A 8 -4.76 -4.65 2.57
CA GLN A 8 -5.13 -3.97 3.80
C GLN A 8 -5.67 -2.58 3.45
N LYS A 9 -6.92 -2.31 3.84
CA LYS A 9 -7.59 -1.02 3.64
C LYS A 9 -7.21 -0.08 4.79
N SER A 10 -6.88 1.17 4.46
CA SER A 10 -6.66 2.23 5.46
C SER A 10 -7.94 2.50 6.26
N SER A 11 -7.79 2.71 7.56
CA SER A 11 -8.87 3.13 8.46
C SER A 11 -9.36 4.57 8.21
N PHE A 12 -8.61 5.37 7.46
CA PHE A 12 -8.96 6.75 7.11
C PHE A 12 -9.78 6.87 5.81
N CYS A 13 -10.10 5.74 5.16
CA CYS A 13 -10.79 5.76 3.87
C CYS A 13 -12.22 6.36 3.93
N ASP A 14 -12.86 6.36 5.09
CA ASP A 14 -14.18 7.01 5.24
C ASP A 14 -14.08 8.55 5.29
N GLU A 15 -12.87 9.12 5.36
CA GLU A 15 -12.63 10.56 5.41
C GLU A 15 -12.31 11.10 4.00
N GLY A 16 -13.35 11.57 3.30
CA GLY A 16 -13.20 12.31 2.04
C GLY A 16 -12.75 11.48 0.83
N ASP A 17 -13.12 10.20 0.76
CA ASP A 17 -12.80 9.27 -0.35
C ASP A 17 -11.29 9.06 -0.60
N ALA A 18 -10.43 9.42 0.37
CA ALA A 18 -8.97 9.28 0.29
C ALA A 18 -8.50 7.87 0.70
N CYS A 19 -9.06 6.85 0.04
CA CYS A 19 -8.80 5.46 0.38
C CYS A 19 -7.41 5.02 -0.06
N VAL A 20 -6.68 4.37 0.84
CA VAL A 20 -5.38 3.77 0.54
C VAL A 20 -5.44 2.28 0.87
N TYR A 21 -4.98 1.46 -0.08
CA TYR A 21 -4.86 0.02 0.02
C TYR A 21 -3.39 -0.37 -0.08
N VAL A 22 -2.93 -1.24 0.81
CA VAL A 22 -1.54 -1.70 0.83
C VAL A 22 -1.49 -3.22 0.87
N ALA A 23 -0.63 -3.85 0.08
CA ALA A 23 -0.41 -5.29 0.13
C ALA A 23 1.08 -5.64 0.08
N ALA A 24 1.48 -6.56 0.96
CA ALA A 24 2.77 -7.23 0.84
C ALA A 24 2.67 -8.35 -0.21
N THR A 25 3.69 -8.48 -1.04
CA THR A 25 3.76 -9.50 -2.09
C THR A 25 5.06 -10.28 -2.03
N PRO A 26 5.10 -11.51 -2.60
CA PRO A 26 6.34 -12.27 -2.70
C PRO A 26 7.46 -11.48 -3.38
N GLY A 27 8.71 -11.68 -2.95
CA GLY A 27 9.87 -10.96 -3.51
C GLY A 27 10.16 -9.61 -2.85
N SER A 28 9.73 -9.42 -1.60
CA SER A 28 10.00 -8.21 -0.80
C SER A 28 9.42 -6.91 -1.38
N LEU A 29 8.31 -7.02 -2.10
CA LEU A 29 7.60 -5.90 -2.67
C LEU A 29 6.37 -5.50 -1.84
N VAL A 30 6.10 -4.21 -1.81
CA VAL A 30 4.89 -3.58 -1.29
C VAL A 30 4.16 -2.92 -2.45
N ARG A 31 2.87 -3.19 -2.57
CA ARG A 31 1.99 -2.55 -3.54
C ARG A 31 1.06 -1.58 -2.82
N VAL A 32 0.80 -0.46 -3.45
CA VAL A 32 -0.13 0.57 -2.99
C VAL A 32 -1.12 0.89 -4.10
N ALA A 33 -2.39 1.02 -3.74
CA ALA A 33 -3.47 1.41 -4.63
C ALA A 33 -4.44 2.34 -3.90
N ASP A 34 -5.21 3.12 -4.66
CA ASP A 34 -6.31 3.95 -4.20
C ASP A 34 -7.68 3.24 -4.30
N HIS A 35 -7.73 2.10 -4.99
CA HIS A 35 -8.91 1.27 -5.12
C HIS A 35 -8.60 -0.21 -4.82
N ALA A 36 -9.59 -0.96 -4.36
CA ALA A 36 -9.49 -2.41 -4.13
C ALA A 36 -9.50 -3.25 -5.43
N ASP A 37 -9.24 -2.65 -6.58
CA ASP A 37 -9.17 -3.37 -7.87
C ASP A 37 -7.74 -3.89 -8.07
N PRO A 38 -7.52 -5.23 -8.13
CA PRO A 38 -6.19 -5.80 -8.33
C PRO A 38 -5.51 -5.39 -9.65
N ALA A 39 -6.29 -4.95 -10.65
CA ALA A 39 -5.78 -4.42 -11.92
C ALA A 39 -5.29 -2.97 -11.79
N HIS A 40 -5.68 -2.27 -10.74
CA HIS A 40 -5.30 -0.88 -10.49
C HIS A 40 -4.13 -0.82 -9.50
N LEU A 41 -2.91 -0.75 -10.02
CA LEU A 41 -1.69 -0.56 -9.24
C LEU A 41 -1.20 0.88 -9.40
N VAL A 42 -1.18 1.63 -8.30
CA VAL A 42 -0.66 3.00 -8.30
C VAL A 42 0.86 2.99 -8.13
N LEU A 43 1.36 2.17 -7.18
CA LEU A 43 2.79 2.10 -6.87
C LEU A 43 3.19 0.69 -6.44
N ALA A 44 4.35 0.23 -6.91
CA ALA A 44 5.07 -0.89 -6.33
C ALA A 44 6.46 -0.42 -5.88
N THR A 45 6.83 -0.77 -4.66
CA THR A 45 8.11 -0.43 -4.06
C THR A 45 8.66 -1.61 -3.27
N THR A 46 9.90 -1.52 -2.78
CA THR A 46 10.47 -2.54 -1.89
C THR A 46 9.99 -2.33 -0.46
N GLN A 47 9.99 -3.40 0.34
CA GLN A 47 9.70 -3.30 1.78
C GLN A 47 10.67 -2.35 2.50
N ALA A 48 11.94 -2.29 2.08
CA ALA A 48 12.93 -1.39 2.66
C ALA A 48 12.57 0.09 2.40
N ALA A 49 12.31 0.45 1.15
CA ALA A 49 11.93 1.82 0.79
C ALA A 49 10.58 2.22 1.43
N TRP A 50 9.64 1.28 1.55
CA TRP A 50 8.39 1.50 2.26
C TRP A 50 8.61 1.79 3.76
N ALA A 51 9.50 1.04 4.42
CA ALA A 51 9.83 1.26 5.83
C ALA A 51 10.49 2.62 6.07
N ASP A 52 11.38 3.05 5.17
CA ASP A 52 12.00 4.39 5.23
C ASP A 52 10.96 5.49 5.01
N PHE A 53 10.05 5.32 4.05
CA PHE A 53 8.94 6.25 3.82
C PHE A 53 8.05 6.41 5.07
N LEU A 54 7.63 5.30 5.68
CA LEU A 54 6.80 5.33 6.90
C LEU A 54 7.51 6.03 8.06
N ARG A 55 8.83 5.90 8.16
CA ARG A 55 9.63 6.61 9.18
C ARG A 55 9.56 8.12 8.94
N GLY A 56 9.87 8.57 7.73
CA GLY A 56 9.84 10.00 7.39
C GLY A 56 8.47 10.64 7.58
N VAL A 57 7.39 9.95 7.20
CA VAL A 57 6.01 10.46 7.41
C VAL A 57 5.70 10.62 8.90
N LYS A 58 6.05 9.64 9.73
CA LYS A 58 5.80 9.68 11.19
C LYS A 58 6.62 10.73 11.92
N GLU A 59 7.81 11.07 11.41
CA GLU A 59 8.66 12.12 11.96
C GLU A 59 8.18 13.52 11.57
N SER A 60 7.41 13.63 10.48
CA SER A 60 6.97 14.92 9.91
C SER A 60 5.52 15.29 10.25
N GLY A 61 4.75 14.35 10.83
CA GLY A 61 3.35 14.55 11.24
C GLY A 61 3.22 14.72 12.74
#